data_AF-A0A528AY81-F1
#
_entry.id   AF-A0A528AY81-F1
#
_cell.length_a   1.000
_cell.length_b   1.000
_cell.length_c   1.000
_cell.angle_alpha   90.00
_cell.angle_beta   90.00
_cell.angle_gamma   90.00
#
_symmetry.space_group_name_H-M   'P 1'
#
loop_
_entity.id
_entity.type
_entity.pdbx_description
1 polymer ?
#
loop_
_entity_poly.entity_id
_entity_poly.type
_entity_poly.pdbx_seq_one_letter_code
_entity_poly.pdbx_strand_id
1 'polypeptide(L)'
;VTILFADIVDSSRLSLSLDPEALRNLLSRYFGELSAVVQRHGGIVNNYIGDAIMAVFGMPFVHEDDALRAVRAAVEMRETLGILNHELEAGWGVRLMNRIGINTGEVIAGDQTQGYLSVAGEA
;
A
#
# COMPACT_ATOMS: atom_id res chain seq x y z
N VAL A 1 9.09 -11.95 8.67
CA VAL A 1 8.10 -11.57 7.63
C VAL A 1 8.70 -10.50 6.73
N THR A 2 8.09 -10.21 5.59
CA THR A 2 8.46 -9.04 4.77
C THR A 2 7.34 -8.01 4.85
N ILE A 3 7.69 -6.77 5.19
CA ILE A 3 6.77 -5.64 5.23
C ILE A 3 7.01 -4.77 4.01
N LEU A 4 5.92 -4.35 3.36
CA LEU A 4 5.90 -3.37 2.30
C LEU A 4 5.13 -2.13 2.79
N PHE A 5 5.73 -0.96 2.62
CA PHE A 5 5.09 0.33 2.85
C PHE A 5 5.02 1.09 1.54
N ALA A 6 3.86 1.64 1.20
CA ALA A 6 3.68 2.46 0.00
C ALA A 6 2.91 3.75 0.33
N ASP A 7 3.56 4.91 0.22
CA ASP A 7 2.97 6.23 0.48
C ASP A 7 2.93 7.10 -0.78
N ILE A 8 2.06 8.12 -0.79
CA ILE A 8 1.93 9.06 -1.91
C ILE A 8 2.93 10.20 -1.71
N VAL A 9 3.75 10.46 -2.74
CA VAL A 9 4.67 11.60 -2.73
C VAL A 9 3.88 12.90 -2.74
N ASP A 10 4.24 13.83 -1.85
CA ASP A 10 3.63 15.15 -1.70
C ASP A 10 2.11 15.14 -1.42
N SER A 11 1.62 14.09 -0.74
CA SER A 11 0.20 13.94 -0.39
C SER A 11 -0.39 15.12 0.39
N SER A 12 0.40 15.77 1.24
CA SER A 12 -0.03 16.99 1.96
C SER A 12 -0.37 18.15 1.01
N ARG A 13 0.34 18.25 -0.12
CA ARG A 13 0.05 19.26 -1.14
C ARG A 13 -1.18 18.88 -1.95
N LEU A 14 -1.34 17.59 -2.24
CA LEU A 14 -2.54 17.05 -2.89
C LEU A 14 -3.80 17.36 -2.07
N SER A 15 -3.76 17.17 -0.76
CA SER A 15 -4.91 17.41 0.13
C SER A 15 -5.32 18.88 0.23
N LEU A 16 -4.41 19.82 -0.06
CA LEU A 16 -4.71 21.25 -0.10
C LEU A 16 -5.28 21.70 -1.45
N SER A 17 -5.11 20.88 -2.49
CA SER A 17 -5.45 21.24 -3.88
C SER A 17 -6.79 20.66 -4.34
N LEU A 18 -7.31 19.67 -3.62
CA LEU A 18 -8.59 19.02 -3.89
C LEU A 18 -9.58 19.28 -2.75
N ASP A 19 -10.87 19.34 -3.07
CA ASP A 19 -11.89 19.32 -2.03
C ASP A 19 -11.88 17.95 -1.30
N PRO A 20 -12.39 17.89 -0.06
CA PRO A 20 -12.34 16.66 0.74
C PRO A 20 -13.04 15.45 0.12
N GLU A 21 -14.10 15.65 -0.67
CA GLU A 21 -14.84 14.57 -1.30
C GLU A 21 -14.06 14.00 -2.50
N ALA A 22 -13.52 14.87 -3.35
CA ALA A 22 -12.65 14.48 -4.45
C ALA A 22 -11.40 13.75 -3.94
N LEU A 23 -10.75 14.26 -2.89
CA LEU A 23 -9.58 13.62 -2.29
C LEU A 23 -9.93 12.21 -1.78
N ARG A 24 -11.05 12.07 -1.07
CA ARG A 24 -11.51 10.77 -0.56
C ARG A 24 -11.76 9.77 -1.69
N ASN A 25 -12.41 10.21 -2.77
CA ASN A 25 -12.70 9.36 -3.92
C ASN A 25 -11.41 8.91 -4.62
N LEU A 26 -10.47 9.83 -4.83
CA LEU A 26 -9.15 9.53 -5.39
C LEU A 26 -8.38 8.53 -4.52
N LEU A 27 -8.31 8.76 -3.20
CA LEU A 27 -7.61 7.86 -2.28
C LEU A 27 -8.27 6.48 -2.25
N SER A 28 -9.60 6.42 -2.29
CA SER A 28 -10.33 5.14 -2.33
C SER A 28 -10.01 4.33 -3.59
N ARG A 29 -9.87 5.00 -4.74
CA ARG A 29 -9.42 4.35 -5.99
C ARG A 29 -7.99 3.86 -5.90
N TYR A 30 -7.08 4.72 -5.46
CA TYR A 30 -5.67 4.41 -5.26
C TYR A 30 -5.48 3.19 -4.34
N PHE A 31 -6.13 3.20 -3.17
CA PHE A 31 -6.08 2.10 -2.22
C PHE A 31 -6.68 0.81 -2.78
N GLY A 32 -7.80 0.89 -3.49
CA GLY A 32 -8.42 -0.28 -4.12
C GLY A 32 -7.47 -1.01 -5.07
N GLU A 33 -6.85 -0.28 -5.99
CA GLU A 33 -5.95 -0.85 -6.99
C GLU A 33 -4.68 -1.46 -6.37
N LEU A 34 -4.05 -0.74 -5.44
CA LEU A 34 -2.83 -1.21 -4.77
C LEU A 34 -3.10 -2.40 -3.85
N SER A 35 -4.22 -2.39 -3.12
CA SER A 35 -4.63 -3.52 -2.29
C SER A 35 -4.90 -4.76 -3.13
N ALA A 36 -5.46 -4.60 -4.33
CA ALA A 36 -5.63 -5.71 -5.25
C ALA A 36 -4.28 -6.28 -5.72
N VAL A 37 -3.27 -5.43 -5.98
CA VAL A 37 -1.90 -5.89 -6.27
C VAL A 37 -1.33 -6.70 -5.10
N VAL A 38 -1.40 -6.18 -3.86
CA VAL A 38 -0.91 -6.90 -2.67
C VAL A 38 -1.51 -8.30 -2.58
N GLN A 39 -2.84 -8.39 -2.73
CA GLN A 39 -3.57 -9.65 -2.63
C GLN A 39 -3.17 -10.64 -3.75
N ARG A 40 -2.97 -10.16 -4.99
CA ARG A 40 -2.50 -11.00 -6.11
C ARG A 40 -1.15 -11.64 -5.86
N HIS A 41 -0.26 -10.96 -5.13
CA HIS A 41 1.05 -11.49 -4.74
C HIS A 41 1.05 -12.27 -3.41
N GLY A 42 -0.13 -12.50 -2.82
CA GLY A 42 -0.26 -13.28 -1.58
C GLY A 42 0.14 -12.52 -0.32
N GLY A 43 0.18 -11.19 -0.37
CA GLY A 43 0.32 -10.34 0.80
C GLY A 43 -1.03 -10.02 1.43
N ILE A 44 -0.98 -9.53 2.68
CA ILE A 44 -2.14 -9.05 3.42
C ILE A 44 -1.96 -7.55 3.64
N VAL A 45 -2.96 -6.76 3.27
CA VAL A 45 -3.00 -5.33 3.65
C VAL A 45 -3.32 -5.26 5.13
N ASN A 46 -2.37 -4.75 5.90
CA ASN A 46 -2.44 -4.69 7.34
C ASN A 46 -3.16 -3.43 7.82
N ASN A 47 -2.74 -2.27 7.33
CA ASN A 47 -3.24 -0.97 7.74
C ASN A 47 -3.16 0.05 6.60
N TYR A 48 -4.06 1.03 6.69
CA TYR A 48 -3.97 2.29 5.96
C TYR A 48 -3.58 3.38 6.96
N ILE A 49 -2.46 4.06 6.71
CA ILE A 49 -1.92 5.09 7.59
C ILE A 49 -1.91 6.41 6.82
N GLY A 50 -3.01 7.16 6.89
CA GLY A 50 -3.19 8.37 6.08
C GLY A 50 -3.29 8.02 4.59
N ASP A 51 -2.27 8.38 3.83
CA ASP A 51 -2.08 8.09 2.40
C ASP A 51 -1.21 6.85 2.14
N ALA A 52 -0.70 6.21 3.20
CA ALA A 52 0.17 5.05 3.11
C ALA A 52 -0.58 3.72 3.25
N ILE A 53 -0.11 2.71 2.53
CA ILE A 53 -0.50 1.31 2.66
C ILE A 53 0.63 0.56 3.34
N MET A 54 0.30 -0.22 4.37
CA MET A 54 1.18 -1.22 4.96
C MET A 54 0.68 -2.61 4.60
N ALA A 55 1.54 -3.42 3.99
CA ALA A 55 1.27 -4.80 3.63
C ALA A 55 2.31 -5.75 4.24
N VAL A 56 1.87 -6.97 4.55
CA VAL A 56 2.71 -8.00 5.17
C VAL A 56 2.67 -9.26 4.31
N PHE A 57 3.85 -9.80 4.04
CA PHE A 57 4.08 -11.08 3.38
C PHE A 57 4.71 -12.04 4.38
N GLY A 58 4.24 -13.28 4.38
CA GLY A 58 4.68 -14.31 5.32
C GLY A 58 3.80 -14.46 6.55
N MET A 59 2.57 -13.95 6.49
CA MET A 59 1.56 -14.11 7.55
C MET A 59 0.20 -14.43 6.93
N PRO A 60 -0.64 -15.30 7.54
CA PRO A 60 -0.33 -16.17 8.70
C PRO A 60 0.63 -17.32 8.37
N PHE A 61 0.96 -17.53 7.10
CA PHE A 61 1.86 -18.58 6.64
C PHE A 61 3.11 -17.98 5.99
N VAL A 62 4.27 -18.42 6.46
CA VAL A 62 5.59 -18.03 5.93
C VAL A 62 5.89 -18.81 4.66
N HIS A 63 6.48 -18.14 3.68
CA HIS A 63 6.98 -18.75 2.44
C HIS A 63 8.42 -18.32 2.20
N GLU A 64 9.24 -19.20 1.62
CA GLU A 64 10.65 -18.88 1.31
C GLU A 64 10.79 -17.69 0.34
N ASP A 65 9.76 -17.44 -0.47
CA ASP A 65 9.72 -16.38 -1.47
C ASP A 65 9.01 -15.10 -1.02
N ASP A 66 8.70 -14.93 0.28
CA ASP A 66 7.99 -13.76 0.82
C ASP A 66 8.60 -12.42 0.38
N ALA A 67 9.93 -12.30 0.45
CA ALA A 67 10.63 -11.09 0.02
C ALA A 67 10.51 -10.85 -1.50
N LEU A 68 10.59 -11.91 -2.30
CA LEU A 68 10.44 -11.83 -3.75
C LEU A 68 9.02 -11.41 -4.14
N ARG A 69 8.00 -11.96 -3.47
CA ARG A 69 6.60 -11.59 -3.70
C ARG A 69 6.34 -10.13 -3.34
N ALA A 70 6.91 -9.63 -2.25
CA ALA A 70 6.82 -8.22 -1.88
C ALA A 70 7.45 -7.30 -2.94
N VAL A 71 8.63 -7.65 -3.46
CA VAL A 71 9.29 -6.88 -4.53
C VAL A 71 8.48 -6.91 -5.83
N ARG A 72 7.94 -8.07 -6.21
CA ARG A 72 7.06 -8.21 -7.38
C ARG A 72 5.80 -7.37 -7.24
N ALA A 73 5.18 -7.38 -6.05
CA ALA A 73 4.05 -6.52 -5.75
C ALA A 73 4.42 -5.05 -5.91
N ALA A 74 5.54 -4.59 -5.35
CA ALA A 74 5.99 -3.21 -5.49
C ALA A 74 6.21 -2.76 -6.95
N VAL A 75 6.74 -3.65 -7.80
CA VAL A 75 6.90 -3.36 -9.24
C VAL A 75 5.52 -3.20 -9.89
N GLU A 76 4.62 -4.16 -9.70
CA GLU A 76 3.27 -4.13 -10.28
C GLU A 76 2.44 -2.95 -9.73
N MET A 77 2.65 -2.54 -8.48
CA MET A 77 2.03 -1.36 -7.88
C MET A 77 2.39 -0.09 -8.66
N ARG A 78 3.66 0.05 -9.07
CA ARG A 78 4.11 1.21 -9.86
C ARG A 78 3.52 1.20 -11.27
N GLU A 79 3.43 0.03 -11.89
CA GLU A 79 2.81 -0.13 -13.21
C GLU A 79 1.31 0.18 -13.16
N THR A 80 0.61 -0.38 -12.18
CA THR A 80 -0.82 -0.15 -11.92
C THR A 80 -1.10 1.32 -11.65
N LEU A 81 -0.25 2.00 -10.87
CA LEU A 81 -0.38 3.44 -10.64
C LEU A 81 -0.17 4.25 -11.94
N GLY A 82 0.73 3.79 -12.81
CA GLY A 82 0.92 4.38 -14.14
C GLY A 82 -0.35 4.34 -14.98
N ILE A 83 -1.08 3.23 -14.95
CA ILE A 83 -2.37 3.07 -15.63
C ILE A 83 -3.44 3.93 -14.97
N LEU A 84 -3.58 3.83 -13.65
CA LEU A 84 -4.56 4.59 -12.86
C LEU A 84 -4.39 6.10 -13.06
N ASN A 85 -3.16 6.58 -13.19
CA ASN A 85 -2.87 7.99 -13.44
C ASN A 85 -3.53 8.54 -14.71
N HIS A 86 -3.78 7.73 -15.75
CA HIS A 86 -4.54 8.20 -16.90
C HIS A 86 -5.99 8.54 -16.54
N GLU A 87 -6.60 7.74 -15.66
CA GLU A 87 -7.95 8.00 -15.15
C GLU A 87 -7.96 9.20 -14.21
N LEU A 88 -6.96 9.30 -13.32
CA LEU A 88 -6.85 10.40 -12.36
C LEU A 88 -6.62 11.75 -13.04
N GLU A 89 -5.81 11.76 -14.09
CA GLU A 89 -5.53 12.95 -14.88
C GLU A 89 -6.78 13.40 -15.66
N ALA A 90 -7.57 12.48 -16.22
CA ALA A 90 -8.81 12.79 -16.90
C ALA A 90 -9.94 13.26 -15.94
N GLY A 91 -10.01 12.69 -14.74
CA GLY A 91 -11.07 12.97 -13.77
C GLY A 91 -10.81 14.19 -12.88
N TRP A 92 -9.57 14.33 -12.40
CA TRP A 92 -9.19 15.33 -11.40
C TRP A 92 -8.01 16.22 -11.83
N GLY A 93 -7.41 15.98 -13.00
CA GLY A 93 -6.26 16.76 -13.47
C GLY A 93 -4.99 16.54 -12.64
N VAL A 94 -4.90 15.40 -11.94
CA VAL A 94 -3.80 15.08 -11.03
C VAL A 94 -3.08 13.81 -11.45
N ARG A 95 -1.78 13.78 -11.18
CA ARG A 95 -0.94 12.61 -11.37
C ARG A 95 -0.23 12.29 -10.06
N LEU A 96 -0.38 11.06 -9.60
CA LEU A 96 0.22 10.57 -8.36
C LEU A 96 1.57 9.91 -8.64
N MET A 97 2.45 10.00 -7.65
CA MET A 97 3.63 9.18 -7.55
C MET A 97 3.62 8.49 -6.18
N ASN A 98 4.08 7.25 -6.13
CA ASN A 98 4.26 6.55 -4.86
C ASN A 98 5.74 6.33 -4.57
N ARG A 99 6.05 6.26 -3.27
CA ARG A 99 7.31 5.74 -2.77
C ARG A 99 7.01 4.41 -2.10
N ILE A 100 7.86 3.42 -2.34
CA ILE A 100 7.67 2.07 -1.79
C ILE A 100 8.95 1.66 -1.05
N GLY A 101 8.80 1.32 0.23
CA GLY A 101 9.83 0.71 1.06
C GLY A 101 9.50 -0.76 1.31
N ILE A 102 10.52 -1.60 1.35
CA ILE A 102 10.40 -3.02 1.69
C ILE A 102 11.47 -3.35 2.70
N ASN A 103 11.09 -4.03 3.78
CA ASN A 103 12.05 -4.57 4.73
C ASN A 103 11.65 -5.99 5.15
N THR A 104 12.65 -6.82 5.43
CA THR A 104 12.46 -8.20 5.88
C THR A 104 13.13 -8.35 7.23
N GLY A 105 12.36 -8.79 8.22
CA GLY A 105 12.86 -8.92 9.58
C GLY A 105 11.97 -9.74 10.48
N GLU A 106 12.44 -9.90 11.71
CA GLU A 106 11.65 -10.45 12.80
C GLU A 106 10.68 -9.40 13.32
N VAL A 107 9.44 -9.82 13.56
CA VAL A 107 8.39 -8.97 14.09
C VAL A 107 7.60 -9.74 15.12
N ILE A 108 7.06 -9.01 16.10
CA ILE A 108 6.05 -9.55 17.00
C ILE A 108 4.70 -9.34 16.31
N ALA A 109 4.03 -10.43 16.00
CA ALA A 109 2.67 -10.44 15.49
C ALA A 109 1.70 -10.77 16.62
N GLY A 110 0.77 -9.86 16.92
CA GLY A 110 -0.26 -10.05 17.94
C GLY A 110 -1.59 -10.54 17.35
N ASP A 111 -2.26 -11.48 18.02
CA ASP A 111 -3.61 -11.92 17.68
C ASP A 111 -4.69 -10.96 18.21
N GLN A 112 -5.75 -10.81 17.42
CA GLN A 112 -6.72 -9.73 17.45
C GLN A 112 -7.92 -10.06 18.33
N THR A 113 -8.04 -9.39 19.46
CA THR A 113 -9.36 -9.11 20.03
C THR A 113 -9.99 -7.82 19.45
N GLN A 114 -9.33 -7.16 18.47
CA GLN A 114 -9.73 -5.83 17.96
C GLN A 114 -9.67 -5.59 16.43
N GLY A 115 -9.59 -6.62 15.58
CA GLY A 115 -9.83 -6.45 14.14
C GLY A 115 -8.66 -5.91 13.28
N TYR A 116 -7.49 -5.64 13.87
CA TYR A 116 -6.27 -5.28 13.13
C TYR A 116 -5.06 -6.09 13.59
N LEU A 117 -4.24 -6.53 12.64
CA LEU A 117 -3.00 -7.23 12.93
C LEU A 117 -1.95 -6.19 13.35
N SER A 118 -1.45 -6.34 14.58
CA SER A 118 -0.36 -5.50 15.08
C SER A 118 0.97 -6.15 14.72
N VAL A 119 1.82 -5.39 14.05
CA VAL A 119 3.19 -5.77 13.71
C VAL A 119 4.12 -4.74 14.37
N ALA A 120 4.95 -5.20 15.30
CA ALA A 120 5.94 -4.37 15.98
C ALA A 120 7.33 -5.00 15.86
N GLY A 121 8.32 -4.21 15.44
CA GLY A 121 9.71 -4.66 15.25
C GLY A 121 10.54 -3.64 14.46
N GLU A 122 11.80 -3.99 14.17
CA GLU A 122 12.73 -3.15 13.39
C GLU A 122 12.62 -3.36 11.86
N ALA A 123 11.60 -4.09 11.42
CA ALA A 123 11.26 -4.24 10.00
C ALA A 123 10.65 -2.93 9.46
#